data_AF-A0A0R1ZKV4-F1
#
_entry.id   AF-A0A0R1ZKV4-F1
#
_cell.length_a   1.000
_cell.length_b   1.000
_cell.length_c   1.000
_cell.angle_alpha   90.00
_cell.angle_beta   90.00
_cell.angle_gamma   90.00
#
_symmetry.space_group_name_H-M   'P 1'
#
loop_
_entity.id
_entity.type
_entity.pdbx_description
1 polymer ?
#
loop_
_entity_poly.entity_id
_entity_poly.type
_entity_poly.pdbx_seq_one_letter_code
_entity_poly.pdbx_strand_id
1 'polypeptide(L)' 'MTDQEKWLISEAQKQAAAATDFATKTFYQALAQFCREQAHAAELMRGEIDGRTWNHEQW' A
#
# COMPACT_ATOMS: atom_id res chain seq x y z
N MET A 1 -6.35 4.09 -0.47
CA MET A 1 -5.14 3.93 0.40
C MET A 1 -5.38 4.55 1.76
N THR A 2 -5.28 3.78 2.84
CA THR A 2 -5.48 4.22 4.23
C THR A 2 -4.29 5.03 4.75
N ASP A 3 -4.48 5.75 5.86
CA ASP A 3 -3.39 6.52 6.47
C ASP A 3 -2.33 5.65 7.12
N GLN A 4 -2.70 4.45 7.60
CA GLN A 4 -1.74 3.44 8.06
C GLN A 4 -0.87 2.91 6.92
N GLU A 5 -1.45 2.65 5.74
CA GLU A 5 -0.71 2.24 4.53
C GLU A 5 0.29 3.32 4.11
N LYS A 6 -0.13 4.59 4.08
CA LYS A 6 0.75 5.75 3.80
C LYS A 6 1.88 5.89 4.81
N TRP A 7 1.56 5.76 6.10
CA TRP A 7 2.54 5.85 7.17
C TRP A 7 3.61 4.77 7.02
N LEU A 8 3.21 3.51 6.77
CA LEU A 8 4.15 2.40 6.63
C LEU A 8 5.08 2.56 5.42
N ILE A 9 4.56 3.01 4.28
CA ILE A 9 5.37 3.30 3.09
C ILE A 9 6.38 4.42 3.38
N SER A 10 5.94 5.50 4.04
CA SER A 10 6.81 6.61 4.41
C SER A 10 7.89 6.19 5.39
N GLU A 11 7.57 5.35 6.37
CA GLU A 11 8.52 4.87 7.35
C GLU A 11 9.58 3.97 6.70
N ALA A 12 9.18 3.05 5.82
CA ALA A 12 10.13 2.25 5.04
C ALA A 12 11.06 3.14 4.20
N GLN A 13 10.56 4.21 3.58
CA GLN A 13 11.39 5.15 2.82
C GLN A 13 12.38 5.92 3.71
N LYS A 14 11.98 6.32 4.93
CA LYS A 14 12.87 6.97 5.90
C LYS A 14 13.99 6.03 6.32
N GLN A 15 13.67 4.77 6.61
CA GLN A 15 14.68 3.77 6.98
C GLN A 15 15.64 3.48 5.81
N ALA A 16 15.14 3.43 4.57
CA ALA A 16 15.99 3.34 3.38
C ALA A 16 16.95 4.54 3.24
N ALA A 17 16.49 5.75 3.59
CA ALA A 17 17.32 6.96 3.54
C ALA A 17 18.35 7.04 4.67
N ALA A 18 18.04 6.48 5.84
CA ALA A 18 18.93 6.41 6.99
C ALA A 18 19.95 5.25 6.91
N ALA A 19 19.70 4.25 6.06
CA ALA A 19 20.58 3.10 5.89
C ALA A 19 21.95 3.48 5.32
N THR A 20 23.02 3.02 5.98
CA THR A 20 24.41 3.27 5.58
C THR A 20 24.95 2.20 4.65
N ASP A 21 24.44 0.97 4.74
CA ASP A 21 24.81 -0.14 3.88
C ASP A 21 23.78 -0.38 2.75
N PHE A 22 24.29 -0.94 1.66
CA PHE A 22 23.48 -1.19 0.47
C PHE A 22 22.36 -2.20 0.72
N ALA A 23 22.63 -3.27 1.46
CA ALA A 23 21.66 -4.34 1.67
C ALA A 23 20.42 -3.83 2.42
N THR A 24 20.64 -3.08 3.50
CA THR A 24 19.57 -2.47 4.30
C THR A 24 18.80 -1.43 3.49
N LYS A 25 19.49 -0.59 2.73
CA LYS A 25 18.85 0.40 1.84
C LYS A 25 17.94 -0.28 0.83
N THR A 26 18.44 -1.29 0.12
CA THR A 26 17.68 -2.00 -0.91
C THR A 26 16.52 -2.79 -0.32
N PHE A 27 16.70 -3.39 0.86
CA PHE A 27 15.61 -4.04 1.60
C PHE A 27 14.45 -3.07 1.86
N TYR A 28 14.72 -1.90 2.44
CA TYR A 28 13.67 -0.94 2.75
C TYR A 28 13.04 -0.30 1.51
N GLN A 29 13.80 -0.14 0.42
CA GLN A 29 13.25 0.27 -0.88
C GLN A 29 12.28 -0.79 -1.44
N ALA A 30 12.66 -2.06 -1.39
CA ALA A 30 11.80 -3.17 -1.80
C ALA A 30 10.57 -3.29 -0.90
N LEU A 31 10.71 -3.10 0.41
CA LEU A 31 9.60 -3.08 1.34
C LEU A 31 8.60 -1.96 1.03
N ALA A 32 9.09 -0.73 0.81
CA ALA A 32 8.23 0.40 0.44
C ALA A 32 7.47 0.12 -0.87
N GLN A 33 8.12 -0.54 -1.84
CA GLN A 33 7.50 -0.94 -3.09
C GLN A 33 6.42 -2.02 -2.88
N PHE A 34 6.74 -3.07 -2.13
CA PHE A 34 5.79 -4.12 -1.76
C PHE A 34 4.55 -3.55 -1.06
N CYS A 35 4.71 -2.66 -0.08
CA CYS A 35 3.59 -2.04 0.61
C CYS A 35 2.70 -1.22 -0.34
N ARG A 36 3.26 -0.56 -1.36
CA ARG A 36 2.47 0.15 -2.38
C ARG A 36 1.62 -0.81 -3.21
N GLU A 37 2.18 -1.92 -3.63
CA GLU A 37 1.48 -2.95 -4.41
C GLU A 37 0.36 -3.58 -3.60
N GLN A 38 0.62 -3.90 -2.33
CA GLN A 38 -0.40 -4.42 -1.42
C GLN A 38 -1.53 -3.42 -1.17
N ALA A 39 -1.20 -2.14 -0.98
CA ALA A 39 -2.20 -1.11 -0.77
C ALA A 39 -3.06 -0.86 -2.03
N HIS A 40 -2.47 -1.00 -3.22
CA HIS A 40 -3.20 -0.96 -4.48
C HIS A 40 -4.14 -2.16 -4.63
N ALA A 41 -3.67 -3.38 -4.37
CA ALA A 41 -4.50 -4.59 -4.41
C ALA A 41 -5.64 -4.52 -3.39
N ALA A 42 -5.38 -4.04 -2.18
CA ALA A 42 -6.41 -3.83 -1.17
C ALA A 42 -7.45 -2.79 -1.61
N GLU A 43 -7.05 -1.72 -2.30
CA GLU A 43 -7.98 -0.74 -2.86
C GLU A 43 -8.92 -1.36 -3.89
N LEU A 44 -8.37 -2.16 -4.82
CA LEU A 44 -9.16 -2.88 -5.81
C LEU A 44 -10.16 -3.83 -5.13
N MET A 45 -9.72 -4.62 -4.15
CA MET A 45 -10.60 -5.51 -3.39
C MET A 45 -11.68 -4.76 -2.61
N ARG A 46 -11.35 -3.60 -2.00
CA ARG A 46 -12.34 -2.74 -1.33
C ARG A 46 -13.40 -2.24 -2.32
N GLY A 47 -12.99 -1.86 -3.53
CA GLY A 47 -13.90 -1.46 -4.61
C GLY A 47 -14.74 -2.61 -5.18
N GLU A 48 -14.19 -3.82 -5.31
CA GLU A 48 -14.92 -5.01 -5.78
C GLU A 48 -15.95 -5.50 -4.76
N ILE A 49 -15.64 -5.39 -3.46
CA ILE A 49 -16.59 -5.70 -2.38
C ILE A 49 -17.74 -4.68 -2.36
N ASP A 50 -17.46 -3.40 -2.62
CA ASP A 50 -18.47 -2.33 -2.72
C ASP A 50 -19.28 -2.40 -4.04
N GLY A 51 -18.70 -2.94 -5.11
CA GLY A 51 -19.38 -3.21 -6.39
C GLY A 51 -20.49 -4.26 -6.35
N ARG A 52 -20.67 -4.97 -5.22
CA ARG A 52 -21.86 -5.80 -4.96
C ARG A 52 -23.07 -5.00 -4.48
N THR A 53 -22.94 -3.69 -4.31
CA THR A 53 -24.05 -2.77 -4.05
C THR A 53 -24.74 -2.38 -5.36
N TRP A 54 -25.01 -3.36 -6.24
CA TRP A 54 -25.94 -3.18 -7.34
C TRP A 54 -27.36 -3.14 -6.77
N ASN A 55 -27.84 -1.93 -6.51
CA ASN A 55 -29.19 -1.68 -6.03
C ASN A 55 -30.20 -1.98 -7.16
N HIS A 56 -30.94 -3.08 -7.03
CA HIS A 56 -32.01 -3.46 -7.95
C HIS A 56 -33.30 -2.62 -7.80
N GLU A 57 -33.36 -1.66 -6.88
CA GLU A 57 -34.57 -0.83 -6.63
C GLU A 57 -34.63 0.47 -7.45
N GLN A 58 -33.70 0.71 -8.38
CA GLN A 58 -33.74 1.88 -9.28
C GLN A 58 -34.20 1.55 -10.72
N TRP A 59 -35.01 0.50 -10.93
CA TRP A 59 -35.62 0.19 -12.22
C TRP A 59 -37.14 0.24 -12.12
#